data_AF-A0A0L0FXC5-F1
#
_entry.id   AF-A0A0L0FXC5-F1
#
_cell.length_a   1.000
_cell.length_b   1.000
_cell.length_c   1.000
_cell.angle_alpha   90.00
_cell.angle_beta   90.00
_cell.angle_gamma   90.00
#
_symmetry.space_group_name_H-M   'P 1'
#
loop_
_entity.id
_entity.type
_entity.pdbx_description
1 polymer ?
#
loop_
_entity_poly.entity_id
_entity_poly.type
_entity_poly.pdbx_seq_one_letter_code
_entity_poly.pdbx_strand_id
1 'polypeptide(L)'
;MDAVPYLEPCFATLRHRSEHKAFDSYPDAQAVAYQIRESEYMRILATEGGHGYNDLGLYSSEMINVSAFDGTQIKGFALLGGYCRTSVDISMKNKPSKRYRDIVIEGAKKSGLRPEYIKFLEQFDAYSPPQDRWGRLAKYLVLLLVLPSLLSMLVGVPFLLSLGFERPPYYYAWAMSNYSRLVLGFAYPALLMAFGPGMY
;
A
#
# COMPACT_ATOMS: atom_id res chain seq x y z
N MET A 1 -14.84 -11.49 -9.27
CA MET A 1 -15.00 -10.69 -8.04
C MET A 1 -14.00 -9.56 -8.15
N ASP A 2 -14.46 -8.44 -8.68
CA ASP A 2 -13.64 -7.26 -8.88
C ASP A 2 -13.33 -6.67 -7.52
N ALA A 3 -12.06 -6.75 -7.11
CA ALA A 3 -11.60 -6.13 -5.89
C ALA A 3 -11.87 -4.62 -5.98
N VAL A 4 -12.30 -4.02 -4.87
CA VAL A 4 -12.37 -2.56 -4.70
C VAL A 4 -11.06 -1.97 -5.25
N PRO A 5 -11.10 -1.10 -6.29
CA PRO A 5 -9.92 -0.70 -7.09
C PRO A 5 -8.77 -0.03 -6.31
N TYR A 6 -8.96 0.22 -5.02
CA TYR A 6 -8.09 1.03 -4.16
C TYR A 6 -7.43 0.26 -3.00
N LEU A 7 -7.63 -1.06 -2.92
CA LEU A 7 -6.97 -1.93 -1.93
C LEU A 7 -6.09 -2.97 -2.63
N GLU A 8 -5.20 -2.51 -3.51
CA GLU A 8 -4.21 -3.40 -4.12
C GLU A 8 -2.92 -3.45 -3.27
N PRO A 9 -2.27 -4.62 -3.16
CA PRO A 9 -0.95 -4.74 -2.57
C PRO A 9 0.06 -3.82 -3.27
N CYS A 10 0.93 -3.17 -2.49
CA CYS A 10 1.92 -2.24 -3.02
C CYS A 10 2.96 -2.95 -3.92
N PHE A 11 3.41 -2.27 -5.00
CA PHE A 11 4.37 -2.81 -5.97
C PHE A 11 5.77 -2.22 -5.84
N ALA A 12 5.88 -0.93 -5.54
CA ALA A 12 7.08 -0.21 -5.13
C ALA A 12 6.70 1.27 -4.91
N THR A 13 7.51 2.03 -4.17
CA THR A 13 7.40 3.51 -4.11
C THR A 13 8.75 4.12 -4.49
N LEU A 14 8.72 5.35 -5.01
CA LEU A 14 9.92 6.14 -5.21
C LEU A 14 10.45 6.63 -3.85
N ARG A 15 11.78 6.63 -3.72
CA ARG A 15 12.54 7.16 -2.58
C ARG A 15 13.86 7.75 -3.08
N HIS A 16 14.40 8.72 -2.35
CA HIS A 16 15.73 9.25 -2.62
C HIS A 16 16.79 8.21 -2.24
N ARG A 17 17.71 7.89 -3.17
CA ARG A 17 18.76 6.89 -2.96
C ARG A 17 19.62 7.19 -1.73
N SER A 18 19.87 8.48 -1.45
CA SER A 18 20.64 8.94 -0.29
C SER A 18 20.06 8.53 1.06
N GLU A 19 18.76 8.24 1.13
CA GLU A 19 18.07 7.94 2.39
C GLU A 19 18.17 6.46 2.78
N HIS A 20 18.45 5.56 1.83
CA HIS A 20 18.37 4.12 2.06
C HIS A 20 19.46 3.33 1.33
N LYS A 21 20.62 3.15 1.99
CA LYS A 21 21.74 2.32 1.51
C LYS A 21 21.37 0.87 1.20
N ALA A 22 20.30 0.36 1.81
CA ALA A 22 19.81 -1.01 1.55
C ALA A 22 19.37 -1.23 0.09
N PHE A 23 19.13 -0.15 -0.66
CA PHE A 23 18.72 -0.22 -2.07
C PHE A 23 19.84 0.12 -3.05
N ASP A 24 21.10 0.21 -2.62
CA ASP A 24 22.22 0.58 -3.49
C ASP A 24 22.40 -0.39 -4.68
N SER A 25 22.07 -1.67 -4.48
CA SER A 25 22.13 -2.70 -5.51
C SER A 25 20.99 -2.66 -6.55
N TYR A 26 20.00 -1.79 -6.37
CA TYR A 26 18.84 -1.68 -7.25
C TYR A 26 19.06 -0.59 -8.30
N PRO A 27 18.49 -0.74 -9.52
CA PRO A 27 18.61 0.28 -10.56
C PRO A 27 17.87 1.56 -10.15
N ASP A 28 18.29 2.70 -10.70
CA ASP A 28 17.51 3.93 -10.59
C ASP A 28 16.14 3.74 -11.24
N ALA A 29 15.12 4.37 -10.63
CA ALA A 29 13.77 4.31 -11.14
C ALA A 29 13.68 4.95 -12.53
N GLN A 30 13.03 4.26 -13.46
CA GLN A 30 12.70 4.80 -14.79
C GLN A 30 11.20 5.02 -14.86
N ALA A 31 10.81 6.14 -15.45
CA ALA A 31 9.43 6.58 -15.53
C ALA A 31 9.15 7.29 -16.85
N VAL A 32 7.87 7.54 -17.11
CA VAL A 32 7.40 8.31 -18.26
C VAL A 32 7.00 9.70 -17.77
N ALA A 33 7.55 10.73 -18.40
CA ALA A 33 7.16 12.11 -18.12
C ALA A 33 5.95 12.48 -19.00
N TYR A 34 4.86 12.91 -18.36
CA TYR A 34 3.68 13.42 -19.06
C TYR A 34 3.62 14.94 -18.95
N GLN A 35 3.39 15.61 -20.08
CA GLN A 35 3.02 17.01 -20.08
C GLN A 35 1.50 17.11 -19.93
N ILE A 36 1.06 17.64 -18.80
CA ILE A 36 -0.36 17.79 -18.46
C ILE A 36 -0.66 19.21 -18.01
N ARG A 37 -1.93 19.58 -18.01
CA ARG A 37 -2.41 20.84 -17.47
C ARG A 37 -2.45 20.79 -15.95
N GLU A 38 -2.36 21.95 -15.31
CA GLU A 38 -2.48 22.09 -13.86
C GLU A 38 -3.81 21.52 -13.33
N SER A 39 -4.92 21.74 -14.04
CA SER A 39 -6.21 21.18 -13.64
C SER A 39 -6.26 19.64 -13.67
N GLU A 40 -5.52 19.02 -14.60
CA GLU A 40 -5.38 17.56 -14.67
C GLU A 40 -4.49 17.05 -13.54
N TYR A 41 -3.43 17.79 -13.22
CA TYR A 41 -2.57 17.50 -12.08
C TYR A 41 -3.33 17.53 -10.75
N MET A 42 -4.16 18.55 -10.52
CA MET A 42 -4.99 18.65 -9.32
C MET A 42 -6.00 17.50 -9.22
N ARG A 43 -6.51 17.03 -10.36
CA ARG A 43 -7.38 15.85 -10.41
C ARG A 43 -6.63 14.58 -10.01
N ILE A 44 -5.40 14.38 -10.49
CA ILE A 44 -4.55 13.24 -10.11
C ILE A 44 -4.30 13.26 -8.61
N LEU A 45 -3.92 14.40 -8.03
CA LEU A 45 -3.71 14.54 -6.59
C LEU A 45 -4.95 14.15 -5.77
N ALA A 46 -6.13 14.60 -6.22
CA ALA A 46 -7.39 14.26 -5.56
C ALA A 46 -7.71 12.76 -5.63
N THR A 47 -7.35 12.06 -6.73
CA THR A 47 -7.66 10.63 -6.92
C THR A 47 -6.66 9.68 -6.27
N GLU A 48 -5.41 10.10 -6.08
CA GLU A 48 -4.35 9.29 -5.46
C GLU A 48 -4.36 9.39 -3.91
N GLY A 49 -5.31 10.12 -3.32
CA GLY A 49 -5.41 10.28 -1.87
C GLY A 49 -4.47 11.36 -1.29
N GLY A 50 -3.92 12.22 -2.16
CA GLY A 50 -3.23 13.44 -1.74
C GLY A 50 -4.23 14.45 -1.21
N HIS A 51 -4.19 14.72 0.10
CA HIS A 51 -4.83 15.92 0.64
C HIS A 51 -3.94 17.09 0.24
N GLY A 52 -4.28 17.75 -0.88
CA GLY A 52 -3.45 18.73 -1.58
C GLY A 52 -2.93 19.95 -0.81
N TYR A 53 -2.96 19.96 0.52
CA TYR A 53 -2.41 21.03 1.37
C TYR A 53 -1.89 20.57 2.74
N ASN A 54 -2.04 19.30 3.14
CA ASN A 54 -1.67 18.83 4.49
C ASN A 54 -0.74 17.61 4.39
N ASP A 55 0.37 17.60 5.15
CA ASP A 55 1.36 16.50 5.29
C ASP A 55 0.78 15.17 5.85
N LEU A 56 -0.55 15.01 5.83
CA LEU A 56 -1.30 13.85 6.31
C LEU A 56 -1.75 12.92 5.17
N GLY A 57 -1.40 13.22 3.91
CA GLY A 57 -1.72 12.39 2.75
C GLY A 57 -0.88 11.12 2.65
N LEU A 58 -1.41 10.10 1.95
CA LEU A 58 -0.68 8.86 1.62
C LEU A 58 0.49 9.09 0.67
N TYR A 59 0.45 10.18 -0.10
CA TYR A 59 1.51 10.58 -1.02
C TYR A 59 1.88 12.05 -0.84
N SER A 60 3.17 12.35 -0.96
CA SER A 60 3.74 13.69 -1.06
C SER A 60 4.07 14.00 -2.51
N SER A 61 3.76 15.21 -2.95
CA SER A 61 4.14 15.73 -4.28
C SER A 61 5.47 16.46 -4.17
N GLU A 62 6.51 15.95 -4.81
CA GLU A 62 7.82 16.61 -4.85
C GLU A 62 8.24 16.93 -6.28
N MET A 63 8.90 18.08 -6.43
CA MET A 63 9.58 18.42 -7.68
C MET A 63 10.93 17.72 -7.72
N ILE A 64 11.12 16.85 -8.70
CA ILE A 64 12.33 16.06 -8.89
C ILE A 64 13.03 16.46 -10.20
N ASN A 65 14.36 16.39 -10.18
CA ASN A 65 15.16 16.48 -11.40
C ASN A 65 15.32 15.06 -11.97
N VAL A 66 14.93 14.87 -13.23
CA VAL A 66 15.07 13.59 -13.92
C VAL A 66 15.91 13.76 -15.17
N SER A 67 16.73 12.75 -15.48
CA SER A 67 17.50 12.69 -16.72
C SER A 67 16.73 11.84 -17.73
N ALA A 68 16.37 12.44 -18.86
CA ALA A 68 15.88 11.70 -20.01
C ALA A 68 17.00 10.81 -20.60
N PHE A 69 16.62 9.85 -21.45
CA PHE A 69 17.57 8.89 -22.02
C PHE A 69 18.55 9.50 -23.02
N ASP A 70 18.22 10.66 -23.58
CA ASP A 70 19.09 11.48 -24.42
C ASP A 70 20.04 12.38 -23.60
N GLY A 71 19.96 12.33 -22.26
CA GLY A 71 20.75 13.15 -21.34
C GLY A 71 20.11 14.49 -20.98
N THR A 72 18.96 14.84 -21.56
CA THR A 72 18.24 16.07 -21.26
C THR A 72 17.76 16.07 -19.81
N GLN A 73 18.00 17.16 -19.08
CA GLN A 73 17.49 17.32 -17.72
C GLN A 73 16.09 17.91 -17.75
N ILE A 74 15.15 17.24 -17.09
CA ILE A 74 13.75 17.64 -17.00
C ILE A 74 13.41 17.83 -15.52
N LYS A 75 12.68 18.91 -15.21
CA LYS A 75 12.03 19.07 -13.91
C LYS A 75 10.60 18.58 -14.02
N GLY A 76 10.22 17.66 -13.15
CA GLY A 76 8.88 17.10 -13.11
C GLY A 76 8.38 16.94 -11.69
N PHE A 77 7.07 16.84 -11.54
CA PHE A 77 6.46 16.43 -10.28
C PHE A 77 6.35 14.91 -10.22
N ALA A 78 6.67 14.34 -9.05
CA ALA A 78 6.44 12.94 -8.75
C ALA A 78 5.69 12.80 -7.43
N LEU A 79 4.87 11.76 -7.34
CA LEU A 79 4.20 11.39 -6.09
C LEU A 79 5.05 10.32 -5.40
N LEU A 80 5.54 10.64 -4.20
CA LEU A 80 6.30 9.72 -3.35
C LEU A 80 5.43 9.26 -2.19
N GLY A 81 5.61 8.03 -1.72
CA GLY A 81 4.93 7.53 -0.53
C GLY A 81 5.18 8.44 0.67
N GLY A 82 4.10 9.03 1.20
CA GLY A 82 4.14 9.97 2.30
C GLY A 82 4.63 9.34 3.61
N TYR A 83 4.86 10.18 4.63
CA TYR A 83 5.14 9.77 6.00
C TYR A 83 3.87 9.19 6.66
N CYS A 84 3.45 7.99 6.25
CA CYS A 84 2.40 7.29 6.97
C CYS A 84 2.96 6.86 8.34
N ARG A 85 2.41 7.40 9.44
CA ARG A 85 2.81 7.07 10.84
C ARG A 85 2.70 5.57 11.17
N THR A 86 1.91 4.84 10.40
CA THR A 86 1.97 3.38 10.28
C THR A 86 2.96 3.05 9.17
N SER A 87 4.24 3.02 9.51
CA SER A 87 5.34 2.62 8.63
C SER A 87 5.14 1.18 8.18
N VAL A 88 4.39 0.97 7.08
CA VAL A 88 4.54 -0.26 6.33
C VAL A 88 5.95 -0.20 5.77
N ASP A 89 6.83 -1.06 6.26
CA ASP A 89 8.20 -1.13 5.75
C ASP A 89 8.11 -1.31 4.23
N ILE A 90 8.63 -0.31 3.51
CA ILE A 90 8.79 -0.38 2.07
C ILE A 90 9.81 -1.46 1.83
N SER A 91 9.31 -2.64 1.48
CA SER A 91 10.12 -3.82 1.29
C SER A 91 9.93 -4.33 -0.13
N MET A 92 11.03 -4.71 -0.75
CA MET A 92 11.01 -5.49 -2.01
C MET A 92 10.39 -6.88 -1.81
N LYS A 93 10.10 -7.27 -0.56
CA LYS A 93 9.32 -8.47 -0.23
C LYS A 93 7.82 -8.30 -0.47
N ASN A 94 7.33 -7.06 -0.60
CA ASN A 94 5.93 -6.82 -0.86
C ASN A 94 5.60 -7.27 -2.28
N LYS A 95 4.54 -8.07 -2.43
CA LYS A 95 4.11 -8.60 -3.72
C LYS A 95 2.88 -7.83 -4.21
N PRO A 96 2.87 -7.29 -5.43
CA PRO A 96 1.74 -6.56 -6.01
C PRO A 96 0.58 -7.48 -6.37
N SER A 97 -0.61 -6.93 -6.66
CA SER A 97 -1.60 -7.72 -7.41
C SER A 97 -1.04 -8.10 -8.80
N LYS A 98 -1.46 -9.26 -9.33
CA LYS A 98 -1.10 -9.65 -10.71
C LYS A 98 -1.51 -8.58 -11.73
N ARG A 99 -2.72 -8.05 -11.59
CA ARG A 99 -3.26 -6.99 -12.45
C ARG A 99 -2.35 -5.76 -12.44
N TYR A 100 -1.99 -5.27 -11.26
CA TYR A 100 -1.19 -4.06 -11.12
C TYR A 100 0.23 -4.24 -11.68
N ARG A 101 0.86 -5.38 -11.35
CA ARG A 101 2.16 -5.78 -11.91
C ARG A 101 2.15 -5.75 -13.43
N ASP A 102 1.15 -6.39 -14.03
CA ASP A 102 1.05 -6.53 -15.48
C ASP A 102 0.84 -5.15 -16.14
N ILE A 103 0.00 -4.28 -15.58
CA ILE A 103 -0.18 -2.90 -16.05
C ILE A 103 1.15 -2.12 -16.07
N VAL A 104 1.94 -2.22 -15.00
CA VAL A 104 3.22 -1.50 -14.90
C VAL A 104 4.25 -2.04 -15.90
N ILE A 105 4.38 -3.36 -16.01
CA ILE A 105 5.31 -4.00 -16.97
C ILE A 105 4.90 -3.68 -18.41
N GLU A 106 3.61 -3.79 -18.74
CA GLU A 106 3.11 -3.44 -20.08
C GLU A 106 3.30 -1.96 -20.40
N GLY A 107 3.04 -1.07 -19.43
CA GLY A 107 3.27 0.36 -19.57
C GLY A 107 4.74 0.68 -19.82
N ALA A 108 5.65 0.05 -19.09
CA ALA A 108 7.10 0.18 -19.27
C ALA A 108 7.55 -0.28 -20.67
N LYS A 109 7.03 -1.42 -21.15
CA LYS A 109 7.30 -1.94 -22.51
C LYS A 109 6.79 -1.01 -23.60
N LYS A 110 5.52 -0.57 -23.50
CA LYS A 110 4.89 0.31 -24.50
C LYS A 110 5.58 1.68 -24.57
N SER A 111 6.11 2.16 -23.46
CA SER A 111 6.79 3.47 -23.38
C SER A 111 8.26 3.42 -23.76
N GLY A 112 8.80 2.24 -24.11
CA GLY A 112 10.20 2.09 -24.53
C GLY A 112 11.21 2.31 -23.40
N LEU A 113 10.89 1.94 -22.16
CA LEU A 113 11.87 1.93 -21.07
C LEU A 113 13.01 0.94 -21.38
N ARG A 114 14.17 1.11 -20.71
CA ARG A 114 15.35 0.30 -21.03
C ARG A 114 15.09 -1.19 -20.76
N PRO A 115 15.54 -2.10 -21.64
CA PRO A 115 15.30 -3.54 -21.49
C PRO A 115 15.78 -4.11 -20.15
N GLU A 116 16.88 -3.60 -19.60
CA GLU A 116 17.42 -4.02 -18.31
C GLU A 116 16.48 -3.67 -17.16
N TYR A 117 15.82 -2.51 -17.24
CA TYR A 117 14.84 -2.08 -16.25
C TYR A 117 13.55 -2.87 -16.35
N ILE A 118 13.10 -3.20 -17.56
CA ILE A 118 11.93 -4.07 -17.76
C ILE A 118 12.18 -5.45 -17.17
N LYS A 119 13.37 -6.05 -17.42
CA LYS A 119 13.76 -7.33 -16.80
C LYS A 119 13.79 -7.24 -15.28
N PHE A 120 14.27 -6.12 -14.74
CA PHE A 120 14.22 -5.85 -13.30
C PHE A 120 12.76 -5.82 -12.77
N LEU A 121 11.82 -5.20 -13.48
CA LEU A 121 10.39 -5.21 -13.08
C LEU A 121 9.76 -6.60 -13.18
N GLU A 122 10.16 -7.40 -14.17
CA GLU A 122 9.63 -8.74 -14.40
C GLU A 122 10.04 -9.75 -13.31
N GLN A 123 11.14 -9.50 -12.60
CA GLN A 123 11.64 -10.40 -11.55
C GLN A 123 10.73 -10.48 -10.33
N PHE A 124 9.87 -9.48 -10.11
CA PHE A 124 8.99 -9.43 -8.95
C PHE A 124 7.81 -10.38 -9.13
N ASP A 125 7.58 -11.24 -8.15
CA ASP A 125 6.41 -12.13 -8.15
C ASP A 125 5.12 -11.35 -7.89
N ALA A 126 4.06 -11.69 -8.61
CA ALA A 126 2.72 -11.28 -8.20
C ALA A 126 2.29 -11.98 -6.91
N TYR A 127 1.54 -11.27 -6.10
CA TYR A 127 0.82 -11.80 -4.96
C TYR A 127 -0.12 -12.91 -5.44
N SER A 128 0.00 -14.07 -4.80
CA SER A 128 -0.87 -15.21 -5.02
C SER A 128 -1.43 -15.65 -3.67
N PRO A 129 -2.75 -15.74 -3.51
CA PRO A 129 -3.32 -16.16 -2.24
C PRO A 129 -2.87 -17.59 -1.90
N PRO A 130 -2.74 -17.92 -0.61
CA PRO A 130 -2.33 -19.25 -0.17
C PRO A 130 -3.26 -20.33 -0.73
N GLN A 131 -2.68 -21.33 -1.39
CA GLN A 131 -3.42 -22.42 -2.05
C GLN A 131 -3.53 -23.67 -1.17
N ASP A 132 -2.61 -23.82 -0.21
CA ASP A 132 -2.59 -24.96 0.70
C ASP A 132 -3.70 -24.86 1.75
N ARG A 133 -4.05 -26.00 2.35
CA ARG A 133 -5.16 -26.09 3.31
C ARG A 133 -4.84 -25.32 4.60
N TRP A 134 -3.58 -25.24 5.00
CA TRP A 134 -3.14 -24.59 6.23
C TRP A 134 -3.12 -23.07 6.07
N GLY A 135 -2.63 -22.54 4.95
CA GLY A 135 -2.70 -21.11 4.64
C GLY A 135 -4.14 -20.61 4.51
N ARG A 136 -5.04 -21.40 3.91
CA ARG A 136 -6.48 -21.08 3.91
C ARG A 136 -7.08 -21.06 5.32
N LEU A 137 -6.77 -22.05 6.16
CA LEU A 137 -7.23 -22.08 7.54
C LEU A 137 -6.73 -20.86 8.32
N ALA A 138 -5.44 -20.55 8.22
CA ALA A 138 -4.81 -19.39 8.86
C ALA A 138 -5.50 -18.08 8.46
N LYS A 139 -5.77 -17.88 7.17
CA LYS A 139 -6.54 -16.74 6.66
C LYS A 139 -7.91 -16.62 7.33
N TYR A 140 -8.66 -17.73 7.44
CA TYR A 140 -9.98 -17.70 8.07
C TYR A 140 -9.89 -17.46 9.59
N LEU A 141 -8.86 -17.97 10.27
CA LEU A 141 -8.64 -17.69 11.69
C LEU A 141 -8.32 -16.22 11.94
N VAL A 142 -7.46 -15.62 11.11
CA VAL A 142 -7.19 -14.17 11.18
C VAL A 142 -8.46 -13.37 10.90
N LEU A 143 -9.22 -13.73 9.86
CA LEU A 143 -10.50 -13.07 9.56
C LEU A 143 -11.46 -13.17 10.74
N LEU A 144 -11.62 -14.34 11.34
CA LEU A 144 -12.49 -14.58 12.49
C LEU A 144 -12.08 -13.72 13.71
N LEU A 145 -10.78 -13.51 13.91
CA LEU A 145 -10.25 -12.68 15.01
C LEU A 145 -10.36 -11.17 14.74
N VAL A 146 -10.30 -10.74 13.48
CA VAL A 146 -10.40 -9.32 13.13
C VAL A 146 -11.86 -8.89 12.94
N LEU A 147 -12.73 -9.80 12.51
CA LEU A 147 -14.12 -9.54 12.15
C LEU A 147 -14.93 -8.86 13.28
N PRO A 148 -14.82 -9.25 14.58
CA PRO A 148 -15.54 -8.55 15.64
C PRO A 148 -15.12 -7.08 15.77
N SER A 149 -13.84 -6.76 15.59
CA SER A 149 -13.38 -5.36 15.58
C SER A 149 -13.95 -4.59 14.38
N LEU A 150 -13.93 -5.18 13.19
CA LEU A 150 -14.51 -4.56 11.99
C LEU A 150 -16.02 -4.34 12.12
N LEU A 151 -16.76 -5.35 12.58
CA LEU A 151 -18.21 -5.25 12.81
C LEU A 151 -18.54 -4.23 13.90
N SER A 152 -17.73 -4.16 14.96
CA SER A 152 -17.89 -3.16 16.01
C SER A 152 -17.78 -1.73 15.45
N MET A 153 -16.89 -1.51 14.47
CA MET A 153 -16.68 -0.20 13.85
C MET A 153 -17.76 0.13 12.82
N LEU A 154 -18.08 -0.83 11.94
CA LEU A 154 -19.01 -0.62 10.82
C LEU A 154 -20.48 -0.65 11.24
N VAL A 155 -20.82 -1.40 12.29
CA VAL A 155 -22.19 -1.62 12.72
C VAL A 155 -22.38 -1.24 14.18
N GLY A 156 -21.49 -1.69 15.06
CA GLY A 156 -21.64 -1.49 16.52
C GLY A 156 -21.64 -0.02 16.93
N VAL A 157 -20.67 0.77 16.46
CA VAL A 157 -20.59 2.21 16.76
C VAL A 157 -21.77 2.97 16.17
N PRO A 158 -22.09 2.85 14.86
CA PRO A 158 -23.29 3.49 14.30
C PRO A 158 -24.58 3.10 15.00
N PHE A 159 -24.73 1.82 15.39
CA PHE A 159 -25.89 1.35 16.14
C PHE A 159 -25.99 2.02 17.52
N LEU A 160 -24.90 2.11 18.28
CA LEU A 160 -24.89 2.80 19.57
C LEU A 160 -25.23 4.29 19.43
N LEU A 161 -24.70 4.96 18.40
CA LEU A 161 -25.05 6.35 18.12
C LEU A 161 -26.54 6.50 17.74
N SER A 162 -27.09 5.54 16.99
CA SER A 162 -28.52 5.53 16.63
C SER A 162 -29.46 5.37 17.83
N LEU A 163 -28.97 4.81 18.94
CA LEU A 163 -29.69 4.72 20.21
C LEU A 163 -29.60 6.02 21.05
N GLY A 164 -28.99 7.08 20.51
CA GLY A 164 -28.91 8.39 21.16
C GLY A 164 -27.68 8.59 22.05
N PHE A 165 -26.71 7.66 22.04
CA PHE A 165 -25.43 7.89 22.70
C PHE A 165 -24.59 8.89 21.88
N GLU A 166 -24.01 9.90 22.51
CA GLU A 166 -23.09 10.85 21.83
C GLU A 166 -21.77 10.19 21.41
N ARG A 167 -21.38 9.11 22.11
CA ARG A 167 -20.18 8.32 21.86
C ARG A 167 -20.34 6.92 22.45
N PRO A 168 -19.58 5.92 21.98
CA PRO A 168 -19.63 4.58 22.55
C PRO A 168 -19.37 4.60 24.07
N PRO A 169 -20.16 3.87 24.87
CA PRO A 169 -19.95 3.79 26.31
C PRO A 169 -18.53 3.32 26.66
N TYR A 170 -18.00 3.80 27.79
CA TYR A 170 -16.62 3.49 28.21
C TYR A 170 -16.34 1.99 28.29
N TYR A 171 -17.25 1.19 28.83
CA TYR A 171 -17.07 -0.26 28.93
C TYR A 171 -16.98 -0.94 27.55
N TYR A 172 -17.72 -0.44 26.56
CA TYR A 172 -17.67 -0.94 25.18
C TYR A 172 -16.32 -0.59 24.55
N ALA A 173 -15.89 0.67 24.65
CA ALA A 173 -14.60 1.11 24.14
C ALA A 173 -13.44 0.37 24.83
N TRP A 174 -13.53 0.16 26.15
CA TRP A 174 -12.56 -0.62 26.91
C TRP A 174 -12.52 -2.08 26.47
N ALA A 175 -13.68 -2.74 26.32
CA ALA A 175 -13.74 -4.14 25.88
C ALA A 175 -13.14 -4.30 24.48
N MET A 176 -13.51 -3.43 23.53
CA MET A 176 -12.98 -3.47 22.17
C MET A 176 -11.48 -3.15 22.12
N SER A 177 -11.00 -2.19 22.90
CA SER A 177 -9.57 -1.87 22.99
C SER A 177 -8.75 -3.05 23.53
N ASN A 178 -9.22 -3.71 24.59
CA ASN A 178 -8.55 -4.91 25.11
C ASN A 178 -8.61 -6.07 24.12
N TYR A 179 -9.74 -6.27 23.44
CA TYR A 179 -9.86 -7.27 22.38
C TYR A 179 -8.86 -7.02 21.25
N SER A 180 -8.78 -5.80 20.71
CA SER A 180 -7.82 -5.47 19.66
C SER A 180 -6.37 -5.64 20.11
N ARG A 181 -6.04 -5.29 21.37
CA ARG A 181 -4.70 -5.54 21.94
C ARG A 181 -4.38 -7.02 22.08
N LEU A 182 -5.33 -7.85 22.48
CA LEU A 182 -5.14 -9.31 22.55
C LEU A 182 -4.94 -9.91 21.15
N VAL A 183 -5.73 -9.47 20.18
CA VAL A 183 -5.63 -9.94 18.80
C VAL A 183 -4.29 -9.53 18.17
N LEU A 184 -3.95 -8.24 18.22
CA LEU A 184 -2.72 -7.72 17.61
C LEU A 184 -1.45 -8.08 18.38
N GLY A 185 -1.52 -8.09 19.71
CA GLY A 185 -0.37 -8.32 20.59
C GLY A 185 -0.03 -9.79 20.82
N PHE A 186 -1.00 -10.70 20.71
CA PHE A 186 -0.81 -12.12 21.02
C PHE A 186 -1.27 -13.06 19.92
N ALA A 187 -2.54 -12.98 19.50
CA ALA A 187 -3.10 -13.97 18.58
C ALA A 187 -2.46 -13.90 17.19
N TYR A 188 -2.25 -12.68 16.66
CA TYR A 188 -1.66 -12.47 15.34
C TYR A 188 -0.18 -12.91 15.26
N PRO A 189 0.71 -12.53 16.20
CA PRO A 189 2.07 -13.07 16.25
C PRO A 189 2.12 -14.59 16.41
N ALA A 190 1.25 -15.18 17.23
CA ALA A 190 1.20 -16.62 17.41
C ALA A 190 0.80 -17.35 16.11
N LEU A 191 -0.16 -16.81 15.35
CA LEU A 191 -0.52 -17.33 14.04
C LEU A 191 0.62 -17.17 13.03
N LEU A 192 1.34 -16.05 13.03
CA LEU A 192 2.55 -15.86 12.20
C LEU A 192 3.65 -16.88 12.54
N MET A 193 3.84 -17.20 13.81
CA MET A 193 4.80 -18.23 14.23
C MET A 193 4.36 -19.63 13.80
N ALA A 194 3.06 -19.94 13.92
CA ALA A 194 2.53 -21.27 13.62
C ALA A 194 2.44 -21.58 12.11
N PHE A 195 2.11 -20.57 11.29
CA PHE A 195 1.85 -20.73 9.86
C PHE A 195 2.93 -20.08 8.97
N GLY A 196 3.90 -19.39 9.56
CA GLY A 196 5.00 -18.73 8.87
C GLY A 196 4.60 -17.40 8.20
N PRO A 197 5.58 -16.69 7.60
CA PRO A 197 5.36 -15.39 6.95
C PRO A 197 4.59 -15.48 5.62
N GLY A 198 4.27 -16.68 5.13
CA GLY A 198 3.48 -16.88 3.90
C GLY A 198 1.97 -16.67 4.07
N MET A 199 1.53 -16.12 5.20
CA MET A 199 0.12 -15.76 5.43
C MET A 199 -0.36 -14.57 4.60
N TYR A 200 0.56 -13.79 4.03
CA TYR A 200 0.23 -12.70 3.11
C TYR A 200 -0.10 -13.29 1.77
#